data_AF-A0A6P8ITF6-F1
#
_entry.id   AF-A0A6P8ITF6-F1
#
_cell.length_a   1.000
_cell.length_b   1.000
_cell.length_c   1.000
_cell.angle_alpha   90.00
_cell.angle_beta   90.00
_cell.angle_gamma   90.00
#
_symmetry.space_group_name_H-M   'P 1'
#
loop_
_entity.id
_entity.type
_entity.pdbx_description
1 polymer ?
#
loop_
_entity_poly.entity_id
_entity_poly.type
_entity_poly.pdbx_seq_one_letter_code
_entity_poly.pdbx_strand_id
1 'polypeptide(L)'
;MHRRLKDSDEPPYKPLGPKTVVKVLLIIFTCLGFSCMVVAHMAFGDDYTEAYQNRYILYFATHLIGMLESIIILAIFLAQLDLACGARRVFEIANVVMSFGLSILCGISAGLMFYYADKLYNNRLYDTDTEYWKWYTDHLLVAISVGILNSILFLIDATLHANAFR
;
A
#
# COMPACT_ATOMS: atom_id res chain seq x y z
N MET A 1 -2.98 -25.86 -37.38
CA MET A 1 -2.49 -24.60 -36.77
C MET A 1 -2.48 -24.76 -35.24
N HIS A 2 -1.52 -25.55 -34.73
CA HIS A 2 -1.36 -25.84 -33.30
C HIS A 2 -0.20 -25.01 -32.76
N ARG A 3 -0.53 -23.88 -32.14
CA ARG A 3 0.42 -23.04 -31.39
C ARG A 3 -0.27 -22.56 -30.12
N ARG A 4 -0.59 -23.50 -29.24
CA ARG A 4 -0.96 -23.28 -27.84
C ARG A 4 -0.29 -24.40 -27.05
N LEU A 5 0.13 -24.15 -25.81
CA LEU A 5 0.88 -25.03 -24.90
C LEU A 5 2.40 -24.81 -24.82
N LYS A 6 2.93 -23.59 -24.99
CA LYS A 6 4.32 -23.30 -24.59
C LYS A 6 4.50 -22.21 -23.52
N ASP A 7 3.41 -21.61 -23.05
CA ASP A 7 3.47 -20.51 -22.07
C ASP A 7 3.07 -20.92 -20.63
N SER A 8 2.79 -22.19 -20.34
CA SER A 8 2.15 -22.59 -19.07
C SER A 8 3.07 -22.95 -17.91
N ASP A 9 4.37 -23.21 -18.14
CA ASP A 9 5.18 -23.92 -17.14
C ASP A 9 6.17 -23.03 -16.37
N GLU A 10 6.38 -21.78 -16.80
CA GLU A 10 7.22 -20.86 -16.02
C GLU A 10 6.39 -20.16 -14.94
N PRO A 11 6.82 -20.18 -13.66
CA PRO A 11 6.10 -19.51 -12.58
C PRO A 11 6.03 -17.99 -12.83
N PRO A 12 4.91 -17.33 -12.44
CA PRO A 12 4.68 -15.93 -12.79
C PRO A 12 5.60 -15.00 -12.00
N TYR A 13 6.07 -15.47 -10.84
CA TYR A 13 7.06 -14.81 -10.01
C TYR A 13 8.37 -15.59 -10.10
N LYS A 14 9.45 -14.87 -10.42
CA LYS A 14 10.83 -15.34 -10.28
C LYS A 14 11.42 -14.63 -9.07
N PRO A 15 12.32 -15.23 -8.27
CA PRO A 15 12.85 -14.60 -7.04
C PRO A 15 13.37 -13.18 -7.22
N LEU A 16 13.91 -12.85 -8.41
CA LEU A 16 14.41 -11.52 -8.77
C LEU A 16 13.69 -10.92 -10.00
N GLY A 17 12.46 -11.35 -10.26
CA GLY A 17 11.64 -10.84 -11.36
C GLY A 17 10.97 -9.49 -11.02
N PRO A 18 10.53 -8.71 -12.03
CA PRO A 18 9.93 -7.40 -11.81
C PRO A 18 8.70 -7.45 -10.91
N LYS A 19 7.82 -8.46 -11.06
CA LYS A 19 6.64 -8.67 -10.21
C LYS A 19 7.01 -8.87 -8.73
N THR A 20 8.03 -9.68 -8.45
CA THR A 20 8.54 -9.91 -7.09
C THR A 20 9.10 -8.63 -6.49
N VAL A 21 9.90 -7.88 -7.24
CA VAL A 21 10.48 -6.62 -6.77
C VAL A 21 9.39 -5.62 -6.42
N VAL A 22 8.35 -5.47 -7.27
CA VAL A 22 7.23 -4.56 -6.98
C VAL A 22 6.49 -4.97 -5.71
N LYS A 23 6.19 -6.28 -5.50
CA LYS A 23 5.55 -6.75 -4.26
C LYS A 23 6.40 -6.50 -3.02
N VAL A 24 7.72 -6.72 -3.09
CA VAL A 24 8.63 -6.43 -1.97
C VAL A 24 8.65 -4.93 -1.66
N LEU A 25 8.70 -4.07 -2.69
CA LEU A 25 8.61 -2.63 -2.49
C LEU A 25 7.28 -2.23 -1.86
N LEU A 26 6.15 -2.78 -2.34
CA LEU A 26 4.83 -2.56 -1.75
C LEU A 26 4.80 -2.92 -0.27
N ILE A 27 5.39 -4.04 0.14
CA ILE A 27 5.49 -4.42 1.56
C ILE A 27 6.29 -3.38 2.35
N ILE A 28 7.47 -2.99 1.86
CA ILE A 28 8.34 -2.02 2.56
C ILE A 28 7.65 -0.66 2.68
N PHE A 29 7.08 -0.14 1.60
CA PHE A 29 6.44 1.17 1.59
C PHE A 29 5.10 1.17 2.32
N THR A 30 4.31 0.09 2.29
CA THR A 30 3.10 0.02 3.14
C THR A 30 3.48 0.00 4.62
N CYS A 31 4.52 -0.76 5.01
CA CYS A 31 5.08 -0.76 6.37
C CYS A 31 5.53 0.64 6.81
N LEU A 32 6.32 1.31 5.98
CA LEU A 32 6.79 2.66 6.26
C LEU A 32 5.61 3.63 6.42
N GLY A 33 4.66 3.57 5.49
CA GLY A 33 3.49 4.43 5.45
C GLY A 33 2.62 4.33 6.70
N PHE A 34 2.26 3.11 7.15
CA PHE A 34 1.46 2.97 8.36
C PHE A 34 2.26 3.25 9.63
N SER A 35 3.55 2.88 9.70
CA SER A 35 4.39 3.13 10.89
C SER A 35 4.55 4.63 11.14
N CYS A 36 4.84 5.40 10.09
CA CYS A 36 4.91 6.86 10.18
C CYS A 36 3.56 7.46 10.57
N MET A 37 2.45 6.91 10.07
CA MET A 37 1.12 7.36 10.45
C MET A 37 0.79 7.08 11.93
N VAL A 38 1.19 5.93 12.46
CA VAL A 38 1.03 5.60 13.89
C VAL A 38 1.80 6.58 14.76
N VAL A 39 3.06 6.88 14.41
CA VAL A 39 3.86 7.89 15.12
C VAL A 39 3.13 9.23 15.07
N ALA A 40 2.81 9.73 13.88
CA ALA A 40 2.06 10.99 13.70
C ALA A 40 0.78 11.03 14.54
N HIS A 41 0.05 9.91 14.62
CA HIS A 41 -1.18 9.82 15.39
C HIS A 41 -0.99 10.06 16.89
N MET A 42 0.12 9.60 17.47
CA MET A 42 0.38 9.71 18.93
C MET A 42 0.46 11.16 19.42
N ALA A 43 0.96 12.09 18.61
CA ALA A 43 1.09 13.49 19.04
C ALA A 43 -0.23 14.22 19.19
N PHE A 44 -1.19 13.94 18.30
CA PHE A 44 -2.41 14.75 18.24
C PHE A 44 -3.64 13.98 18.78
N GLY A 45 -3.41 12.85 19.46
CA GLY A 45 -4.36 11.89 20.06
C GLY A 45 -5.59 12.51 20.74
N ASP A 46 -5.34 13.54 21.54
CA ASP A 46 -6.33 14.11 22.45
C ASP A 46 -7.13 15.28 21.83
N ASP A 47 -6.68 15.83 20.69
CA ASP A 47 -7.30 16.99 20.01
C ASP A 47 -8.10 16.58 18.75
N TYR A 48 -8.32 15.28 18.52
CA TYR A 48 -8.85 14.81 17.25
C TYR A 48 -10.37 14.94 17.13
N THR A 49 -10.79 15.61 16.06
CA THR A 49 -12.17 15.50 15.57
C THR A 49 -12.47 14.07 15.09
N GLU A 50 -13.72 13.63 15.19
CA GLU A 50 -14.17 12.33 14.65
C GLU A 50 -13.79 12.16 13.17
N ALA A 51 -13.81 13.25 12.40
CA ALA A 51 -13.40 13.28 11.01
C ALA A 51 -11.92 12.93 10.80
N TYR A 52 -11.03 13.27 11.74
CA TYR A 52 -9.64 12.85 11.69
C TYR A 52 -9.50 11.36 11.97
N GLN A 53 -10.15 10.87 13.04
CA GLN A 53 -10.09 9.46 13.45
C GLN A 53 -10.52 8.52 12.33
N ASN A 54 -11.62 8.84 11.65
CA ASN A 54 -12.11 8.06 10.51
C ASN A 54 -11.11 8.01 9.35
N ARG A 55 -10.38 9.11 9.08
CA ARG A 55 -9.37 9.17 8.01
C ARG A 55 -8.10 8.42 8.40
N TYR A 56 -7.68 8.53 9.66
CA TYR A 56 -6.59 7.73 10.20
C TYR A 56 -6.89 6.23 10.07
N ILE A 57 -8.08 5.79 10.47
CA ILE A 57 -8.51 4.38 10.35
C ILE A 57 -8.52 3.95 8.87
N LEU A 58 -9.08 4.77 7.97
CA LEU A 58 -9.08 4.48 6.54
C LEU A 58 -7.66 4.32 5.99
N TYR A 59 -6.75 5.25 6.33
CA TYR A 59 -5.36 5.19 5.89
C TYR A 59 -4.67 3.94 6.44
N PHE A 60 -4.78 3.69 7.75
CA PHE A 60 -4.18 2.55 8.42
C PHE A 60 -4.67 1.22 7.84
N ALA A 61 -5.99 1.06 7.72
CA ALA A 61 -6.60 -0.15 7.18
C ALA A 61 -6.18 -0.39 5.72
N THR A 62 -6.16 0.65 4.90
CA THR A 62 -5.75 0.54 3.49
C THR A 62 -4.32 0.04 3.36
N HIS A 63 -3.38 0.60 4.12
CA HIS A 63 -1.98 0.20 4.06
C HIS A 63 -1.75 -1.19 4.66
N LEU A 64 -2.44 -1.53 5.74
CA LEU A 64 -2.39 -2.86 6.34
C LEU A 64 -2.91 -3.94 5.39
N ILE A 65 -4.08 -3.71 4.76
CA ILE A 65 -4.64 -4.62 3.77
C ILE A 65 -3.70 -4.75 2.57
N GLY A 66 -3.13 -3.64 2.09
CA GLY A 66 -2.16 -3.66 1.00
C GLY A 66 -0.90 -4.46 1.31
N MET A 67 -0.36 -4.33 2.53
CA MET A 67 0.77 -5.12 3.00
C MET A 67 0.43 -6.62 3.02
N LEU A 68 -0.71 -6.99 3.64
CA LEU A 68 -1.14 -8.37 3.76
C LEU A 68 -1.42 -9.01 2.39
N GLU A 69 -2.09 -8.28 1.50
CA GLU A 69 -2.31 -8.67 0.11
C GLU A 69 -0.98 -8.99 -0.57
N SER A 70 0.00 -8.10 -0.46
CA SER A 70 1.28 -8.27 -1.14
C SER A 70 2.09 -9.44 -0.58
N ILE A 71 2.05 -9.67 0.73
CA ILE A 71 2.65 -10.85 1.37
C ILE A 71 1.97 -12.14 0.88
N ILE A 72 0.63 -12.18 0.88
CA ILE A 72 -0.14 -13.36 0.50
C ILE A 72 0.12 -13.71 -0.97
N ILE A 73 0.03 -12.75 -1.88
CA ILE A 73 0.26 -12.97 -3.31
C ILE A 73 1.70 -13.43 -3.55
N LEU A 74 2.68 -12.79 -2.91
CA LEU A 74 4.08 -13.18 -3.05
C LEU A 74 4.32 -14.61 -2.54
N ALA A 75 3.74 -14.98 -1.39
CA ALA A 75 3.84 -16.32 -0.82
C ALA A 75 3.19 -17.38 -1.73
N ILE A 76 1.99 -17.11 -2.26
CA ILE A 76 1.29 -18.03 -3.16
C ILE A 76 2.15 -18.37 -4.38
N PHE A 77 2.74 -17.35 -5.04
CA PHE A 77 3.48 -17.58 -6.27
C PHE A 77 4.93 -18.03 -6.07
N LEU A 78 5.60 -17.65 -4.98
CA LEU A 78 6.96 -18.17 -4.69
C LEU A 78 6.94 -19.62 -4.22
N ALA A 79 5.93 -20.01 -3.42
CA ALA A 79 5.78 -21.39 -2.95
C ALA A 79 5.02 -22.29 -3.94
N GLN A 80 4.67 -21.77 -5.12
CA GLN A 80 3.89 -22.48 -6.15
C GLN A 80 2.58 -23.07 -5.62
N LEU A 81 1.95 -22.41 -4.63
CA LEU A 81 0.67 -22.83 -4.07
C LEU A 81 -0.45 -22.70 -5.10
N ASP A 82 -0.25 -21.90 -6.14
CA ASP A 82 -1.13 -21.82 -7.30
C ASP A 82 -1.23 -23.14 -8.07
N LEU A 83 -0.30 -24.09 -7.90
CA LEU A 83 -0.43 -25.44 -8.46
C LEU A 83 -1.35 -26.35 -7.62
N ALA A 84 -1.53 -26.04 -6.34
CA ALA A 84 -2.28 -26.88 -5.38
C ALA A 84 -3.67 -26.31 -5.01
N CYS A 85 -3.83 -24.98 -4.97
CA CYS A 85 -4.97 -24.32 -4.34
C CYS A 85 -5.93 -23.59 -5.30
N GLY A 86 -5.71 -23.63 -6.63
CA GLY A 86 -6.63 -23.03 -7.59
C GLY A 86 -6.03 -22.86 -8.97
N ALA A 87 -6.78 -22.26 -9.91
CA ALA A 87 -6.21 -21.90 -11.20
C ALA A 87 -5.36 -20.63 -11.06
N ARG A 88 -4.06 -20.70 -11.35
CA ARG A 88 -3.11 -19.56 -11.40
C ARG A 88 -3.70 -18.27 -11.97
N ARG A 89 -4.47 -18.38 -13.04
CA ARG A 89 -5.16 -17.25 -13.70
C ARG A 89 -6.11 -16.49 -12.76
N VAL A 90 -6.81 -17.19 -11.88
CA VAL A 90 -7.72 -16.60 -10.89
C VAL A 90 -6.96 -15.74 -9.90
N PHE A 91 -5.82 -16.23 -9.39
CA PHE A 91 -4.97 -15.45 -8.49
C PHE A 91 -4.38 -14.22 -9.17
N GLU A 92 -3.96 -14.32 -10.44
CA GLU A 92 -3.47 -13.14 -11.17
C GLU A 92 -4.57 -12.11 -11.41
N ILE A 93 -5.80 -12.53 -11.78
CA ILE A 93 -6.94 -11.62 -11.96
C ILE A 93 -7.31 -10.97 -10.61
N ALA A 94 -7.38 -11.76 -9.53
CA ALA A 94 -7.64 -11.23 -8.19
C ALA A 94 -6.58 -10.19 -7.79
N ASN A 95 -5.30 -10.47 -8.05
CA ASN A 95 -4.21 -9.53 -7.81
C ASN A 95 -4.41 -8.21 -8.58
N VAL A 96 -4.79 -8.26 -9.86
CA VAL A 96 -5.06 -7.05 -10.65
C VAL A 96 -6.19 -6.22 -10.04
N VAL A 97 -7.32 -6.86 -9.71
CA VAL A 97 -8.49 -6.17 -9.16
C VAL A 97 -8.17 -5.55 -7.80
N MET A 98 -7.53 -6.30 -6.91
CA MET A 98 -7.15 -5.81 -5.58
C MET A 98 -6.13 -4.69 -5.68
N SER A 99 -5.07 -4.85 -6.48
CA SER A 99 -4.04 -3.83 -6.65
C SER A 99 -4.60 -2.55 -7.25
N PHE A 100 -5.50 -2.64 -8.24
CA PHE A 100 -6.17 -1.45 -8.77
C PHE A 100 -7.04 -0.74 -7.72
N GLY A 101 -7.82 -1.49 -6.94
CA GLY A 101 -8.61 -0.93 -5.84
C GLY A 101 -7.74 -0.28 -4.76
N LEU A 102 -6.66 -0.95 -4.34
CA LEU A 102 -5.70 -0.46 -3.35
C LEU A 102 -4.95 0.77 -3.85
N SER A 103 -4.66 0.87 -5.15
CA SER A 103 -4.09 2.07 -5.75
C SER A 103 -4.96 3.29 -5.49
N ILE A 104 -6.27 3.19 -5.76
CA ILE A 104 -7.23 4.27 -5.52
C ILE A 104 -7.33 4.59 -4.03
N LEU A 105 -7.48 3.57 -3.18
CA LEU A 105 -7.63 3.77 -1.73
C LEU A 105 -6.38 4.40 -1.10
N CYS A 106 -5.17 4.00 -1.52
CA CYS A 106 -3.92 4.61 -1.03
C CYS A 106 -3.86 6.10 -1.42
N GLY A 107 -4.21 6.43 -2.66
CA GLY A 107 -4.23 7.81 -3.15
C GLY A 107 -5.26 8.68 -2.41
N ILE A 108 -6.50 8.19 -2.26
CA ILE A 108 -7.57 8.91 -1.55
C ILE A 108 -7.23 9.08 -0.07
N SER A 109 -6.82 8.01 0.61
CA SER A 109 -6.51 8.08 2.04
C SER A 109 -5.34 9.02 2.34
N ALA A 110 -4.27 9.00 1.53
CA ALA A 110 -3.18 9.97 1.63
C ALA A 110 -3.65 11.41 1.32
N GLY A 111 -4.46 11.58 0.27
CA GLY A 111 -5.07 12.87 -0.10
C GLY A 111 -5.89 13.51 1.02
N LEU A 112 -6.67 12.70 1.74
CA LEU A 112 -7.49 13.18 2.86
C LEU A 112 -6.65 13.64 4.07
N MET A 113 -5.43 13.13 4.21
CA MET A 113 -4.51 13.50 5.29
C MET A 113 -3.77 14.82 5.01
N PHE A 114 -3.60 15.22 3.75
CA PHE A 114 -3.05 16.55 3.40
C PHE A 114 -3.82 17.71 4.04
N TYR A 115 -5.14 17.59 4.13
CA TYR A 115 -5.99 18.60 4.77
C TYR A 115 -5.60 18.86 6.24
N TYR A 116 -5.07 17.85 6.93
CA TYR A 116 -4.63 17.99 8.31
C TYR A 116 -3.18 18.45 8.40
N ALA A 117 -2.32 18.07 7.46
CA ALA A 117 -0.97 18.58 7.37
C ALA A 117 -0.95 20.12 7.34
N ASP A 118 -1.88 20.74 6.61
CA ASP A 118 -2.04 22.20 6.54
C ASP A 118 -2.44 22.82 7.90
N LYS A 119 -3.19 22.08 8.72
CA LYS A 119 -3.67 22.54 10.03
C LYS A 119 -2.70 22.30 11.18
N LEU A 120 -1.59 21.60 10.94
CA LEU A 120 -0.61 21.26 11.97
C LEU A 120 0.03 22.49 12.62
N TYR A 121 0.16 23.59 11.89
CA TYR A 121 0.71 24.85 12.40
C TYR A 121 -0.20 25.57 13.41
N ASN A 122 -1.48 25.20 13.48
CA ASN A 122 -2.43 25.75 14.46
C ASN A 122 -2.50 24.89 15.74
N ASN A 123 -1.69 23.83 15.85
CA ASN A 123 -1.67 22.99 17.03
C ASN A 123 -0.85 23.66 18.14
N ARG A 124 -1.34 23.57 19.38
CA ARG A 124 -0.66 24.11 20.58
C ARG A 124 0.79 23.63 20.72
N LEU A 125 1.10 22.41 20.27
CA LEU A 125 2.45 21.86 20.26
C LEU A 125 3.44 22.70 19.46
N TYR A 126 3.00 23.38 18.39
CA TYR A 126 3.85 24.27 17.60
C TYR A 126 4.45 25.38 18.46
N ASP A 127 3.63 25.95 19.35
CA ASP A 127 4.00 27.07 20.22
C ASP A 127 4.70 26.62 21.51
N THR A 128 4.43 25.39 21.99
CA THR A 128 4.96 24.91 23.28
C THR A 128 6.20 24.03 23.18
N ASP A 129 6.34 23.23 22.11
CA ASP A 129 7.48 22.34 21.90
C ASP A 129 7.69 22.08 20.40
N THR A 130 8.42 22.99 19.76
CA THR A 130 8.59 23.01 18.30
C THR A 130 9.37 21.79 17.78
N GLU A 131 10.31 21.24 18.55
CA GLU A 131 11.05 20.03 18.13
C GLU A 131 10.14 18.81 18.15
N TYR A 132 9.34 18.66 19.21
CA TYR A 132 8.35 17.60 19.31
C TYR A 132 7.32 17.72 18.19
N TRP A 133 6.71 18.89 18.00
CA TRP A 133 5.78 19.15 16.90
C TRP A 133 6.35 18.78 15.53
N LYS A 134 7.61 19.16 15.27
CA LYS A 134 8.27 18.91 13.98
C LYS A 134 8.43 17.42 13.73
N TRP A 135 8.85 16.65 14.74
CA TRP A 135 9.02 15.20 14.62
C TRP A 135 7.74 14.51 14.11
N TYR A 136 6.58 14.81 14.72
CA TYR A 136 5.31 14.21 14.32
C TYR A 136 4.77 14.72 12.98
N THR A 137 4.99 16.00 12.70
CA THR A 137 4.65 16.61 11.41
C THR A 137 5.44 15.96 10.27
N ASP A 138 6.75 15.78 10.45
CA ASP A 138 7.62 15.12 9.47
C ASP A 138 7.16 13.67 9.22
N HIS A 139 6.77 12.94 10.28
CA HIS A 139 6.21 11.60 10.13
C HIS A 139 4.88 11.60 9.36
N LEU A 140 4.00 12.58 9.58
CA LEU A 140 2.77 12.69 8.81
C LEU A 140 3.06 12.94 7.32
N LEU A 141 3.98 13.87 7.02
CA LEU A 141 4.36 14.20 5.64
C LEU A 141 5.01 13.01 4.93
N VAL A 142 5.87 12.26 5.64
CA VAL A 142 6.44 11.01 5.12
C VAL A 142 5.34 9.98 4.86
N ALA A 143 4.40 9.79 5.80
CA ALA A 143 3.28 8.88 5.60
C ALA A 143 2.47 9.26 4.35
N ILE A 144 2.07 10.52 4.22
CA ILE A 144 1.34 11.01 3.03
C ILE A 144 2.11 10.74 1.74
N SER A 145 3.41 11.08 1.70
CA SER A 145 4.26 10.89 0.52
C SER A 145 4.36 9.41 0.13
N VAL A 146 4.52 8.55 1.13
CA VAL A 146 4.59 7.10 0.96
C VAL A 146 3.25 6.52 0.52
N GLY A 147 2.12 7.03 1.02
CA GLY A 147 0.79 6.61 0.57
C GLY A 147 0.54 6.91 -0.91
N ILE A 148 1.00 8.06 -1.40
CA ILE A 148 0.96 8.38 -2.84
C ILE A 148 1.87 7.45 -3.63
N LEU A 149 3.08 7.17 -3.13
CA LEU A 149 3.99 6.24 -3.79
C LEU A 149 3.41 4.82 -3.86
N ASN A 150 2.78 4.34 -2.79
CA ASN A 150 2.05 3.07 -2.77
C ASN A 150 0.94 3.05 -3.81
N SER A 151 0.19 4.14 -3.97
CA SER A 151 -0.83 4.26 -5.02
C SER A 151 -0.25 3.98 -6.42
N ILE A 152 0.91 4.57 -6.72
CA ILE A 152 1.63 4.36 -7.99
C ILE A 152 2.14 2.92 -8.10
N LEU A 153 2.76 2.38 -7.04
CA LEU A 153 3.30 1.01 -7.05
C LEU A 153 2.21 -0.04 -7.23
N PHE A 154 1.04 0.12 -6.61
CA PHE A 154 -0.11 -0.76 -6.80
C PHE A 154 -0.66 -0.69 -8.24
N LEU A 155 -0.64 0.50 -8.85
CA LEU A 155 -1.01 0.63 -10.25
C LEU A 155 -0.01 -0.09 -11.16
N ILE A 156 1.29 0.04 -10.89
CA ILE A 156 2.34 -0.68 -11.61
C ILE A 156 2.13 -2.20 -11.45
N ASP A 157 1.85 -2.70 -10.24
CA ASP A 157 1.58 -4.11 -10.01
C ASP A 157 0.39 -4.62 -10.84
N ALA A 158 -0.73 -3.88 -10.83
CA ALA A 158 -1.89 -4.19 -11.64
C ALA A 158 -1.54 -4.25 -13.14
N THR A 159 -0.72 -3.31 -13.64
CA THR A 159 -0.30 -3.32 -15.05
C THR A 159 0.60 -4.51 -15.41
N LEU A 160 1.51 -4.91 -14.52
CA LEU A 160 2.38 -6.08 -14.72
C LEU A 160 1.61 -7.39 -14.79
N HIS A 161 0.41 -7.42 -14.20
CA HIS A 161 -0.48 -8.58 -14.20
C HIS A 161 -1.63 -8.48 -15.22
N ALA A 162 -1.74 -7.40 -15.99
CA ALA A 162 -2.83 -7.18 -16.95
C ALA A 162 -2.92 -8.25 -18.07
N ASN A 163 -1.80 -8.92 -18.38
CA ASN A 163 -1.79 -10.02 -19.35
C ASN A 163 -2.66 -11.21 -18.94
N ALA A 164 -3.06 -11.34 -17.67
CA ALA A 164 -3.96 -12.39 -17.21
C ALA A 164 -5.37 -12.35 -17.87
N PHE A 165 -5.75 -11.21 -18.43
CA PHE A 165 -7.01 -11.02 -19.16
C PHE A 165 -6.92 -11.38 -20.66
N ARG A 166 -5.72 -11.64 -21.19
CA ARG A 166 -5.52 -12.12 -22.56
C ARG A 166 -5.66 -13.64 -22.66
#